data_AF-M2UI79-F1
#
_entry.id   AF-M2UI79-F1
#
_cell.length_a   1.000
_cell.length_b   1.000
_cell.length_c   1.000
_cell.angle_alpha   90.00
_cell.angle_beta   90.00
_cell.angle_gamma   90.00
#
_symmetry.space_group_name_H-M   'P 1'
#
loop_
_entity.id
_entity.type
_entity.pdbx_description
1 polymer ?
#
loop_
_entity_poly.entity_id
_entity_poly.type
_entity_poly.pdbx_seq_one_letter_code
_entity_poly.pdbx_strand_id
1 'polypeptide(L)'
;MRCSLLFTLFYLFVAAWAGGYQGCLERVWLYQAYLIDSLNDYNDQTIGWQCKDKGITKRTTTCSSWVRMPGSSSGSTLSYDQFIFNLGRVGDRTGWSVMSGGKLDLEATALNTYNKYLTPRPGQAPGTAKVKNFGAHLAVKGTFEWNACIMKVGEVVDRTYRDKSAGMDDATKKLFKDFDMMRELVIKARAADHAPFLINEARQKLSGMNIELEPLGTNPVDPNKKWETVDWTATEKAALEAGDKDAGKKIRKFLGDWYSGNKDARDHDQVINSFKHQRDQQLACGR
;
A
#
# COMPACT_ATOMS: atom_id res chain seq x y z
N MET A 1 9.73 30.05 7.48
CA MET A 1 10.18 29.13 8.56
C MET A 1 9.85 27.71 8.15
N ARG A 2 10.87 26.86 7.98
CA ARG A 2 10.72 25.46 7.61
C ARG A 2 10.27 24.67 8.84
N CYS A 3 8.98 24.43 8.99
CA CYS A 3 8.48 23.52 10.02
C CYS A 3 8.85 22.09 9.62
N SER A 4 9.88 21.55 10.27
CA SER A 4 10.19 20.14 10.27
C SER A 4 9.08 19.39 11.00
N LEU A 5 8.18 18.76 10.25
CA LEU A 5 7.24 17.77 10.78
C LEU A 5 7.99 16.45 10.96
N LEU A 6 8.75 16.35 12.06
CA LEU A 6 9.17 15.08 12.62
C LEU A 6 7.92 14.42 13.23
N PHE A 7 7.16 13.69 12.41
CA PHE A 7 6.10 12.84 12.92
C PHE A 7 6.72 11.64 13.64
N THR A 8 6.48 11.62 14.95
CA THR A 8 6.78 10.53 15.86
C THR A 8 6.07 9.27 15.34
N LEU A 9 6.84 8.25 14.96
CA LEU A 9 6.37 6.90 14.66
C LEU A 9 5.77 6.30 15.95
N PHE A 10 4.48 6.57 16.21
CA PHE A 10 3.74 5.87 17.24
C PHE A 10 3.57 4.41 16.81
N TYR A 11 4.07 3.50 17.65
CA TYR A 11 4.01 2.03 17.51
C TYR A 11 2.57 1.50 17.56
N LEU A 12 1.78 1.76 16.52
CA LEU A 12 0.49 1.13 16.32
C LEU A 12 0.68 -0.03 15.35
N PHE A 13 0.45 -1.25 15.84
CA PHE A 13 0.50 -2.48 15.05
C PHE A 13 -0.64 -2.50 14.04
N VAL A 14 -0.47 -1.78 12.92
CA VAL A 14 -1.45 -1.79 11.83
C VAL A 14 -1.27 -3.13 11.10
N ALA A 15 -2.08 -4.13 11.45
CA ALA A 15 -2.25 -5.28 10.57
C ALA A 15 -2.79 -4.73 9.24
N ALA A 16 -2.02 -4.86 8.14
CA ALA A 16 -2.27 -4.25 6.82
C ALA A 16 -3.74 -3.88 6.64
N TRP A 17 -4.09 -2.62 6.91
CA TRP A 17 -5.47 -2.16 6.92
C TRP A 17 -5.87 -1.81 5.49
N ALA A 18 -5.92 -2.87 4.70
CA ALA A 18 -6.19 -2.87 3.27
C ALA A 18 -6.98 -4.15 2.97
N GLY A 19 -8.21 -4.18 3.48
CA GLY A 19 -9.24 -4.92 2.76
C GLY A 19 -9.48 -4.22 1.41
N GLY A 20 -10.14 -4.88 0.48
CA GLY A 20 -10.47 -4.26 -0.80
C GLY A 20 -9.35 -4.26 -1.84
N TYR A 21 -9.51 -3.43 -2.86
CA TYR A 21 -8.65 -3.42 -4.05
C TYR A 21 -7.26 -2.86 -3.77
N GLN A 22 -7.14 -1.84 -2.91
CA GLN A 22 -5.85 -1.30 -2.47
C GLN A 22 -4.96 -2.37 -1.84
N GLY A 23 -5.53 -3.31 -1.07
CA GLY A 23 -4.75 -4.41 -0.49
C GLY A 23 -4.27 -5.43 -1.52
N CYS A 24 -4.90 -5.50 -2.68
CA CYS A 24 -4.46 -6.32 -3.79
C CYS A 24 -3.33 -5.61 -4.56
N LEU A 25 -3.44 -4.29 -4.75
CA LEU A 25 -2.33 -3.47 -5.27
C LEU A 25 -1.08 -3.55 -4.38
N GLU A 26 -1.23 -3.49 -3.05
CA GLU A 26 -0.12 -3.61 -2.10
C GLU A 26 0.62 -4.94 -2.21
N ARG A 27 -0.08 -6.03 -2.54
CA ARG A 27 0.55 -7.33 -2.75
C ARG A 27 1.37 -7.37 -4.02
N VAL A 28 0.85 -6.79 -5.10
CA VAL A 28 1.57 -6.69 -6.38
C VAL A 28 2.78 -5.77 -6.21
N TRP A 29 2.62 -4.63 -5.52
CA TRP A 29 3.71 -3.74 -5.13
C TRP A 29 4.80 -4.47 -4.32
N LEU A 30 4.41 -5.21 -3.29
CA LEU A 30 5.35 -5.97 -2.46
C LEU A 30 6.03 -7.10 -3.25
N TYR A 31 5.33 -7.71 -4.21
CA TYR A 31 5.92 -8.68 -5.12
C TYR A 31 6.93 -8.04 -6.08
N GLN A 32 6.69 -6.83 -6.59
CA GLN A 32 7.71 -6.10 -7.35
C GLN A 32 8.95 -5.82 -6.50
N ALA A 33 8.76 -5.44 -5.23
CA ALA A 33 9.86 -5.25 -4.30
C ALA A 33 10.64 -6.55 -4.05
N TYR A 34 9.93 -7.69 -3.94
CA TYR A 34 10.54 -9.01 -3.82
C TYR A 34 11.41 -9.35 -5.04
N LEU A 35 10.93 -9.06 -6.25
CA LEU A 35 11.71 -9.26 -7.47
C LEU A 35 12.96 -8.37 -7.50
N ILE A 36 12.84 -7.12 -7.06
CA ILE A 36 13.99 -6.21 -6.93
C ILE A 36 14.99 -6.76 -5.90
N ASP A 37 14.53 -7.13 -4.71
CA ASP A 37 15.41 -7.66 -3.66
C ASP A 37 16.10 -8.97 -4.08
N SER A 38 15.48 -9.75 -4.98
CA SER A 38 16.09 -10.96 -5.54
C SER A 38 17.34 -10.71 -6.41
N LEU A 39 17.62 -9.44 -6.77
CA LEU A 39 18.86 -9.02 -7.43
C LEU A 39 20.05 -8.96 -6.45
N ASN A 40 19.79 -8.95 -5.15
CA ASN A 40 20.81 -8.97 -4.10
C ASN A 40 21.28 -10.40 -3.82
N ASP A 41 22.47 -10.51 -3.22
CA ASP A 41 23.00 -11.78 -2.76
C ASP A 41 22.06 -12.41 -1.72
N TYR A 42 22.01 -13.75 -1.71
CA TYR A 42 21.02 -14.50 -0.94
C TYR A 42 20.95 -14.09 0.54
N ASN A 43 22.09 -13.80 1.17
CA ASN A 43 22.17 -13.45 2.59
C ASN A 43 21.67 -12.02 2.89
N ASP A 44 21.61 -11.16 1.88
CA ASP A 44 21.18 -9.75 2.00
C ASP A 44 19.70 -9.56 1.69
N GLN A 45 19.05 -10.58 1.11
CA GLN A 45 17.62 -10.59 0.84
C GLN A 45 16.81 -10.55 2.14
N THR A 46 15.79 -9.71 2.17
CA THR A 46 14.89 -9.52 3.32
C THR A 46 13.41 -9.62 2.96
N ILE A 47 13.04 -9.44 1.69
CA ILE A 47 11.67 -9.62 1.19
C ILE A 47 11.49 -11.06 0.70
N GLY A 48 10.32 -11.65 0.91
CA GLY A 48 10.09 -13.07 0.70
C GLY A 48 10.57 -13.94 1.87
N TRP A 49 10.61 -13.37 3.08
CA TRP A 49 10.97 -14.05 4.32
C TRP A 49 9.83 -13.97 5.33
N GLN A 50 9.64 -15.03 6.12
CA GLN A 50 8.56 -15.16 7.07
C GLN A 50 9.07 -15.48 8.46
N CYS A 51 8.47 -14.86 9.46
CA CYS A 51 8.64 -15.27 10.85
C CYS A 51 7.86 -16.56 11.11
N LYS A 52 8.54 -17.56 11.69
CA LYS A 52 7.95 -18.85 12.08
C LYS A 52 7.90 -19.09 13.58
N ASP A 53 8.19 -18.05 14.36
CA ASP A 53 8.00 -18.11 15.81
C ASP A 53 6.54 -18.48 16.13
N LYS A 54 6.34 -19.32 17.15
CA LYS A 54 5.01 -19.72 17.60
C LYS A 54 4.37 -18.59 18.41
N GLY A 55 3.05 -18.46 18.31
CA GLY A 55 2.30 -17.52 19.16
C GLY A 55 2.51 -16.04 18.81
N ILE A 56 2.81 -15.71 17.54
CA ILE A 56 2.88 -14.32 17.08
C ILE A 56 1.56 -13.61 17.40
N THR A 57 1.65 -12.51 18.12
CA THR A 57 0.52 -11.64 18.47
C THR A 57 0.72 -10.23 17.93
N LYS A 58 -0.28 -9.37 18.11
CA LYS A 58 -0.18 -7.94 17.81
C LYS A 58 0.86 -7.19 18.66
N ARG A 59 1.44 -7.81 19.68
CA ARG A 59 2.49 -7.22 20.53
C ARG A 59 3.89 -7.72 20.17
N THR A 60 4.00 -8.68 19.25
CA THR A 60 5.27 -9.28 18.88
C THR A 60 6.08 -8.32 18.01
N THR A 61 7.26 -7.93 18.48
CA THR A 61 8.15 -6.99 17.76
C THR A 61 9.45 -7.63 17.27
N THR A 62 9.73 -8.86 17.67
CA THR A 62 10.95 -9.61 17.33
C THR A 62 10.60 -10.99 16.81
N CYS A 63 11.52 -11.55 16.02
CA CYS A 63 11.43 -12.92 15.54
C CYS A 63 12.82 -13.55 15.55
N SER A 64 12.93 -14.74 16.13
CA SER A 64 14.16 -15.52 16.16
C SER A 64 14.28 -16.46 14.95
N SER A 65 13.16 -16.91 14.39
CA SER A 65 13.14 -17.86 13.27
C SER A 65 12.58 -17.22 11.99
N TRP A 66 13.46 -16.57 11.22
CA TRP A 66 13.15 -16.12 9.86
C TRP A 66 13.48 -17.22 8.86
N VAL A 67 12.50 -17.59 8.04
CA VAL A 67 12.67 -18.56 6.96
C VAL A 67 12.27 -17.95 5.63
N ARG A 68 12.96 -18.32 4.55
CA ARG A 68 12.56 -17.93 3.20
C ARG A 68 11.22 -18.59 2.85
N MET A 69 10.38 -17.87 2.13
CA MET A 69 9.17 -18.43 1.55
C MET A 69 9.52 -19.57 0.58
N PRO A 70 8.87 -20.74 0.69
CA PRO A 70 9.13 -21.86 -0.21
C PRO A 70 8.62 -21.60 -1.63
N GLY A 71 9.48 -21.90 -2.61
CA GLY A 71 9.17 -21.92 -4.03
C GLY A 71 8.95 -23.32 -4.58
N SER A 72 8.98 -23.46 -5.91
CA SER A 72 8.91 -24.77 -6.60
C SER A 72 10.16 -25.61 -6.39
N SER A 73 11.32 -24.98 -6.19
CA SER A 73 12.57 -25.64 -5.82
C SER A 73 13.35 -24.81 -4.79
N SER A 74 14.33 -25.43 -4.15
CA SER A 74 15.21 -24.71 -3.23
C SER A 74 15.94 -23.59 -3.98
N GLY A 75 15.86 -22.37 -3.47
CA GLY A 75 16.54 -21.22 -4.08
C GLY A 75 15.75 -20.49 -5.17
N SER A 76 14.70 -21.07 -5.77
CA SER A 76 13.97 -20.44 -6.88
C SER A 76 13.31 -19.11 -6.50
N THR A 77 13.28 -18.16 -7.44
CA THR A 77 12.42 -16.99 -7.35
C THR A 77 10.95 -17.42 -7.42
N LEU A 78 10.12 -16.85 -6.54
CA LEU A 78 8.70 -17.17 -6.48
C LEU A 78 7.95 -16.54 -7.66
N SER A 79 6.99 -17.27 -8.20
CA SER A 79 5.91 -16.63 -8.98
C SER A 79 4.99 -15.82 -8.07
N TYR A 80 4.19 -14.92 -8.63
CA TYR A 80 3.19 -14.18 -7.85
C TYR A 80 2.19 -15.11 -7.14
N ASP A 81 1.75 -16.18 -7.80
CA ASP A 81 0.89 -17.20 -7.22
C ASP A 81 1.51 -17.84 -5.96
N GLN A 82 2.80 -18.21 -6.04
CA GLN A 82 3.54 -18.75 -4.90
C GLN A 82 3.74 -17.71 -3.81
N PHE A 83 4.05 -16.47 -4.17
CA PHE A 83 4.23 -15.37 -3.21
C PHE A 83 2.96 -15.14 -2.40
N ILE A 84 1.80 -14.99 -3.07
CA ILE A 84 0.49 -14.83 -2.43
C ILE A 84 0.11 -16.03 -1.58
N PHE A 85 0.36 -17.25 -2.08
CA PHE A 85 0.12 -18.47 -1.31
C PHE A 85 0.89 -18.46 0.02
N ASN A 86 2.15 -18.04 -0.03
CA ASN A 86 3.01 -17.97 1.14
C ASN A 86 2.61 -16.86 2.12
N LEU A 87 2.10 -15.70 1.66
CA LEU A 87 1.50 -14.70 2.56
C LEU A 87 0.36 -15.27 3.41
N GLY A 88 -0.16 -16.44 3.02
CA GLY A 88 -1.17 -17.19 3.74
C GLY A 88 -2.56 -16.60 3.55
N ARG A 89 -3.55 -17.24 4.18
CA ARG A 89 -4.96 -16.82 4.15
C ARG A 89 -5.61 -16.88 2.75
N VAL A 90 -4.96 -17.56 1.82
CA VAL A 90 -5.51 -17.99 0.54
C VAL A 90 -5.62 -19.52 0.50
N GLY A 91 -6.60 -20.03 -0.26
CA GLY A 91 -6.91 -21.45 -0.36
C GLY A 91 -6.38 -22.07 -1.63
N ASP A 92 -6.32 -21.28 -2.70
CA ASP A 92 -5.82 -21.72 -4.00
C ASP A 92 -4.33 -21.46 -4.10
N ARG A 93 -3.60 -22.43 -4.63
CA ARG A 93 -2.16 -22.30 -4.90
C ARG A 93 -1.86 -21.51 -6.17
N THR A 94 -2.82 -21.39 -7.08
CA THR A 94 -2.62 -20.82 -8.41
C THR A 94 -3.80 -19.97 -8.90
N GLY A 95 -3.58 -19.26 -10.01
CA GLY A 95 -4.58 -18.47 -10.72
C GLY A 95 -4.74 -17.06 -10.17
N TRP A 96 -3.80 -16.56 -9.37
CA TRP A 96 -3.81 -15.20 -8.83
C TRP A 96 -3.19 -14.20 -9.82
N SER A 97 -2.16 -14.63 -10.55
CA SER A 97 -1.49 -13.84 -11.59
C SER A 97 -2.28 -13.79 -12.90
N VAL A 98 -2.26 -12.62 -13.53
CA VAL A 98 -2.64 -12.45 -14.94
C VAL A 98 -1.37 -12.16 -15.74
N MET A 99 -1.16 -12.92 -16.82
CA MET A 99 0.01 -12.78 -17.68
C MET A 99 -0.40 -12.13 -19.00
N SER A 100 0.39 -11.16 -19.47
CA SER A 100 0.23 -10.49 -20.75
C SER A 100 1.60 -10.36 -21.43
N GLY A 101 1.71 -10.81 -22.68
CA GLY A 101 2.99 -10.81 -23.42
C GLY A 101 4.13 -11.57 -22.71
N GLY A 102 3.80 -12.65 -21.99
CA GLY A 102 4.77 -13.44 -21.21
C GLY A 102 5.27 -12.78 -19.92
N LYS A 103 4.72 -11.63 -19.53
CA LYS A 103 5.06 -10.90 -18.30
C LYS A 103 3.83 -10.75 -17.41
N LEU A 104 4.06 -10.48 -16.12
CA LEU A 104 2.97 -10.22 -15.18
C LEU A 104 2.29 -8.89 -15.55
N ASP A 105 1.00 -8.92 -15.81
CA ASP A 105 0.17 -7.73 -15.95
C ASP A 105 -0.22 -7.26 -14.55
N LEU A 106 0.36 -6.16 -14.09
CA LEU A 106 0.31 -5.76 -12.68
C LEU A 106 -1.08 -5.31 -12.23
N GLU A 107 -1.75 -4.49 -13.04
CA GLU A 107 -3.09 -3.99 -12.74
C GLU A 107 -4.13 -5.11 -12.90
N ALA A 108 -4.05 -5.89 -13.99
CA ALA A 108 -4.95 -7.02 -14.19
C ALA A 108 -4.74 -8.09 -13.11
N THR A 109 -3.52 -8.30 -12.65
CA THR A 109 -3.21 -9.19 -11.52
C THR A 109 -3.81 -8.69 -10.21
N ALA A 110 -3.75 -7.39 -9.92
CA ALA A 110 -4.39 -6.82 -8.74
C ALA A 110 -5.91 -6.99 -8.78
N LEU A 111 -6.54 -6.74 -9.94
CA LEU A 111 -7.98 -6.92 -10.13
C LEU A 111 -8.40 -8.39 -10.03
N ASN A 112 -7.65 -9.31 -10.65
CA ASN A 112 -7.89 -10.73 -10.53
C ASN A 112 -7.70 -11.24 -9.10
N THR A 113 -6.69 -10.72 -8.39
CA THR A 113 -6.47 -11.02 -6.96
C THR A 113 -7.67 -10.59 -6.13
N TYR A 114 -8.19 -9.38 -6.37
CA TYR A 114 -9.41 -8.88 -5.72
C TYR A 114 -10.61 -9.79 -5.99
N ASN A 115 -10.86 -10.12 -7.26
CA ASN A 115 -11.97 -10.99 -7.66
C ASN A 115 -11.86 -12.38 -7.01
N LYS A 116 -10.68 -13.00 -7.02
CA LYS A 116 -10.47 -14.30 -6.36
C LYS A 116 -10.72 -14.29 -4.86
N TYR A 117 -10.38 -13.19 -4.17
CA TYR A 117 -10.72 -13.06 -2.75
C TYR A 117 -12.22 -12.92 -2.50
N LEU A 118 -12.96 -12.39 -3.47
CA LEU A 118 -14.40 -12.18 -3.39
C LEU A 118 -15.23 -13.35 -3.95
N THR A 119 -14.63 -14.26 -4.73
CA THR A 119 -15.26 -15.51 -5.12
C THR A 119 -15.55 -16.35 -3.88
N PRO A 120 -16.83 -16.61 -3.55
CA PRO A 120 -17.19 -17.44 -2.40
C PRO A 120 -16.64 -18.85 -2.56
N ARG A 121 -16.03 -19.39 -1.51
CA ARG A 121 -15.63 -20.80 -1.50
C ARG A 121 -16.83 -21.72 -1.25
N PRO A 122 -16.76 -23.00 -1.65
CA PRO A 122 -17.75 -23.99 -1.25
C PRO A 122 -17.98 -23.96 0.27
N GLY A 123 -19.24 -23.83 0.69
CA GLY A 123 -19.63 -23.75 2.10
C GLY A 123 -19.50 -22.37 2.75
N GLN A 124 -19.06 -21.34 2.00
CA GLN A 124 -19.01 -19.97 2.50
C GLN A 124 -20.32 -19.22 2.21
N ALA A 125 -20.90 -18.57 3.23
CA ALA A 125 -22.13 -17.79 3.06
C ALA A 125 -21.93 -16.61 2.07
N PRO A 126 -22.92 -16.32 1.21
CA PRO A 126 -22.88 -15.17 0.31
C PRO A 126 -22.55 -13.86 1.06
N GLY A 127 -21.72 -13.00 0.45
CA GLY A 127 -21.35 -11.70 1.02
C GLY A 127 -20.30 -11.73 2.14
N THR A 128 -19.82 -12.90 2.56
CA THR A 128 -18.77 -12.99 3.60
C THR A 128 -17.35 -13.02 3.03
N ALA A 129 -17.22 -13.17 1.71
CA ALA A 129 -15.94 -13.13 1.01
C ALA A 129 -15.34 -11.73 1.10
N LYS A 130 -14.06 -11.67 1.47
CA LYS A 130 -13.33 -10.41 1.66
C LYS A 130 -11.86 -10.64 1.45
N VAL A 131 -11.19 -9.64 0.90
CA VAL A 131 -9.73 -9.57 0.85
C VAL A 131 -9.20 -9.70 2.28
N LYS A 132 -8.33 -10.69 2.50
CA LYS A 132 -7.81 -10.99 3.84
C LYS A 132 -6.58 -10.12 4.10
N ASN A 133 -6.46 -9.53 5.28
CA ASN A 133 -5.22 -8.83 5.65
C ASN A 133 -4.11 -9.84 5.94
N PHE A 134 -2.86 -9.45 5.76
CA PHE A 134 -1.67 -10.21 6.19
C PHE A 134 -0.76 -9.31 7.04
N GLY A 135 0.14 -9.90 7.83
CA GLY A 135 1.10 -9.14 8.63
C GLY A 135 2.44 -8.97 7.91
N ALA A 136 3.16 -7.88 8.18
CA ALA A 136 4.48 -7.62 7.60
C ALA A 136 5.47 -8.78 7.82
N HIS A 137 5.42 -9.39 9.00
CA HIS A 137 6.25 -10.54 9.38
C HIS A 137 6.03 -11.79 8.52
N LEU A 138 5.00 -11.82 7.69
CA LEU A 138 4.78 -12.91 6.72
C LEU A 138 5.48 -12.67 5.40
N ALA A 139 6.12 -11.51 5.19
CA ALA A 139 6.68 -11.11 3.91
C ALA A 139 8.06 -10.47 3.99
N VAL A 140 8.36 -9.72 5.05
CA VAL A 140 9.58 -8.92 5.16
C VAL A 140 10.28 -9.23 6.48
N LYS A 141 11.54 -9.66 6.38
CA LYS A 141 12.42 -9.98 7.50
C LYS A 141 12.59 -8.76 8.39
N GLY A 142 12.46 -8.94 9.70
CA GLY A 142 12.70 -7.92 10.70
C GLY A 142 11.64 -6.82 10.79
N THR A 143 10.44 -7.02 10.23
CA THR A 143 9.33 -6.07 10.36
C THR A 143 8.04 -6.75 10.80
N PHE A 144 7.22 -6.00 11.53
CA PHE A 144 5.97 -6.47 12.14
C PHE A 144 4.85 -5.45 11.96
N GLU A 145 5.17 -4.19 12.21
CA GLU A 145 4.32 -3.04 11.95
C GLU A 145 4.37 -2.68 10.45
N TRP A 146 3.22 -2.31 9.88
CA TRP A 146 3.05 -2.16 8.43
C TRP A 146 3.67 -0.88 7.88
N ASN A 147 3.57 0.26 8.58
CA ASN A 147 4.21 1.50 8.15
C ASN A 147 5.75 1.35 8.12
N ALA A 148 6.33 0.73 9.15
CA ALA A 148 7.73 0.36 9.19
C ALA A 148 8.11 -0.64 8.09
N CYS A 149 7.20 -1.55 7.73
CA CYS A 149 7.37 -2.42 6.57
C CYS A 149 7.44 -1.64 5.27
N ILE A 150 6.56 -0.66 5.06
CA ILE A 150 6.57 0.19 3.86
C ILE A 150 7.92 0.91 3.73
N MET A 151 8.38 1.53 4.82
CA MET A 151 9.67 2.22 4.85
C MET A 151 10.83 1.28 4.54
N LYS A 152 10.89 0.12 5.20
CA LYS A 152 11.95 -0.86 4.95
C LYS A 152 11.96 -1.36 3.50
N VAL A 153 10.78 -1.60 2.92
CA VAL A 153 10.68 -2.02 1.52
C VAL A 153 11.27 -0.95 0.59
N GLY A 154 10.97 0.33 0.84
CA GLY A 154 11.61 1.45 0.13
C GLY A 154 13.12 1.46 0.28
N GLU A 155 13.63 1.34 1.51
CA GLU A 155 15.08 1.30 1.78
C GLU A 155 15.80 0.16 1.05
N VAL A 156 15.19 -1.04 1.01
CA VAL A 156 15.71 -2.20 0.29
C VAL A 156 15.76 -1.92 -1.20
N VAL A 157 14.69 -1.39 -1.78
CA VAL A 157 14.63 -1.04 -3.20
C VAL A 157 15.65 0.03 -3.56
N ASP A 158 15.77 1.09 -2.78
CA ASP A 158 16.74 2.15 -3.02
C ASP A 158 18.19 1.70 -2.88
N ARG A 159 18.48 0.87 -1.87
CA ARG A 159 19.81 0.26 -1.72
C ARG A 159 20.15 -0.60 -2.93
N THR A 160 19.22 -1.48 -3.31
CA THR A 160 19.39 -2.33 -4.50
C THR A 160 19.61 -1.50 -5.76
N TYR A 161 18.85 -0.42 -5.92
CA TYR A 161 19.02 0.50 -7.04
C TYR A 161 20.43 1.09 -7.07
N ARG A 162 20.91 1.65 -5.95
CA ARG A 162 22.26 2.21 -5.86
C ARG A 162 23.32 1.17 -6.22
N ASP A 163 23.23 -0.02 -5.64
CA ASP A 163 24.24 -1.06 -5.76
C ASP A 163 24.25 -1.72 -7.14
N LYS A 164 23.11 -1.73 -7.85
CA LYS A 164 22.95 -2.42 -9.14
C LYS A 164 22.75 -1.47 -10.32
N SER A 165 22.76 -0.15 -10.12
CA SER A 165 22.43 0.85 -11.16
C SER A 165 23.39 0.89 -12.34
N ALA A 166 24.66 0.56 -12.13
CA ALA A 166 25.63 0.49 -13.21
C ALA A 166 25.33 -0.68 -14.15
N GLY A 167 24.90 -0.37 -15.38
CA GLY A 167 24.71 -1.36 -16.43
C GLY A 167 23.41 -2.18 -16.36
N MET A 168 22.38 -1.70 -15.64
CA MET A 168 21.07 -2.37 -15.63
C MET A 168 20.51 -2.52 -17.05
N ASP A 169 20.05 -3.73 -17.38
CA ASP A 169 19.26 -3.98 -18.58
C ASP A 169 17.84 -3.40 -18.44
N ASP A 170 17.10 -3.38 -19.55
CA ASP A 170 15.75 -2.79 -19.57
C ASP A 170 14.74 -3.59 -18.76
N ALA A 171 14.95 -4.90 -18.63
CA ALA A 171 14.10 -5.75 -17.78
C ALA A 171 14.25 -5.38 -16.30
N THR A 172 15.49 -5.19 -15.84
CA THR A 172 15.81 -4.78 -14.48
C THR A 172 15.30 -3.37 -14.19
N LYS A 173 15.53 -2.42 -15.10
CA LYS A 173 14.98 -1.05 -14.99
C LYS A 173 13.45 -1.07 -14.88
N LYS A 174 12.79 -1.97 -15.61
CA LYS A 174 11.33 -2.10 -15.57
C LYS A 174 10.83 -2.51 -14.18
N LEU A 175 11.55 -3.34 -13.43
CA LEU A 175 11.15 -3.71 -12.06
C LEU A 175 11.01 -2.48 -11.15
N PHE A 176 11.97 -1.55 -11.20
CA PHE A 176 11.93 -0.31 -10.42
C PHE A 176 10.77 0.60 -10.86
N LYS A 177 10.58 0.77 -12.17
CA LYS A 177 9.44 1.54 -12.72
C LYS A 177 8.10 0.94 -12.32
N ASP A 178 7.98 -0.38 -12.38
CA ASP A 178 6.77 -1.12 -12.01
C ASP A 178 6.49 -0.99 -10.51
N PHE A 179 7.52 -1.04 -9.67
CA PHE A 179 7.40 -0.79 -8.23
C PHE A 179 6.88 0.62 -7.93
N ASP A 180 7.42 1.64 -8.61
CA ASP A 180 7.00 3.03 -8.44
C ASP A 180 5.57 3.27 -8.92
N MET A 181 5.24 2.76 -10.10
CA MET A 181 3.88 2.80 -10.63
C MET A 181 2.88 2.16 -9.68
N MET A 182 3.20 0.98 -9.15
CA MET A 182 2.33 0.28 -8.21
C MET A 182 2.16 1.03 -6.89
N ARG A 183 3.21 1.70 -6.38
CA ARG A 183 3.09 2.57 -5.21
C ARG A 183 2.11 3.71 -5.48
N GLU A 184 2.23 4.40 -6.62
CA GLU A 184 1.31 5.50 -6.96
C GLU A 184 -0.14 5.01 -7.07
N LEU A 185 -0.36 3.82 -7.64
CA LEU A 185 -1.68 3.19 -7.67
C LEU A 185 -2.19 2.87 -6.26
N VAL A 186 -1.34 2.39 -5.36
CA VAL A 186 -1.72 2.15 -3.95
C VAL A 186 -2.12 3.46 -3.27
N ILE A 187 -1.35 4.54 -3.45
CA ILE A 187 -1.67 5.87 -2.88
C ILE A 187 -3.04 6.34 -3.39
N LYS A 188 -3.28 6.26 -4.70
CA LYS A 188 -4.56 6.64 -5.32
C LYS A 188 -5.73 5.81 -4.80
N ALA A 189 -5.59 4.48 -4.80
CA ALA A 189 -6.65 3.58 -4.35
C ALA A 189 -6.99 3.80 -2.87
N ARG A 190 -5.96 3.99 -2.02
CA ARG A 190 -6.16 4.34 -0.62
C ARG A 190 -6.89 5.68 -0.48
N ALA A 191 -6.43 6.73 -1.16
CA ALA A 191 -7.10 8.03 -1.11
C ALA A 191 -8.57 7.93 -1.52
N ALA A 192 -8.86 7.20 -2.60
CA ALA A 192 -10.22 6.99 -3.09
C ALA A 192 -11.10 6.19 -2.13
N ASP A 193 -10.57 5.14 -1.48
CA ASP A 193 -11.31 4.37 -0.48
C ASP A 193 -11.61 5.18 0.78
N HIS A 194 -10.72 6.11 1.12
CA HIS A 194 -10.88 7.02 2.26
C HIS A 194 -11.88 8.16 1.98
N ALA A 195 -11.92 8.62 0.73
CA ALA A 195 -12.59 9.85 0.33
C ALA A 195 -14.09 9.93 0.68
N PRO A 196 -14.93 8.89 0.52
CA PRO A 196 -16.35 9.01 0.87
C PRO A 196 -16.58 9.43 2.32
N PHE A 197 -15.74 8.92 3.25
CA PHE A 197 -15.81 9.28 4.66
C PHE A 197 -15.31 10.71 4.88
N LEU A 198 -14.21 11.07 4.24
CA LEU A 198 -13.64 12.42 4.34
C LEU A 198 -14.59 13.48 3.81
N ILE A 199 -15.12 13.28 2.61
CA ILE A 199 -16.02 14.21 1.91
C ILE A 199 -17.29 14.42 2.74
N ASN A 200 -17.88 13.33 3.25
CA ASN A 200 -19.09 13.42 4.07
C ASN A 200 -18.82 14.22 5.35
N GLU A 201 -17.73 13.94 6.06
CA GLU A 201 -17.43 14.63 7.31
C GLU A 201 -17.02 16.09 7.07
N ALA A 202 -16.27 16.38 6.00
CA ALA A 202 -15.90 17.72 5.60
C ALA A 202 -17.14 18.58 5.29
N ARG A 203 -18.07 18.05 4.50
CA ARG A 203 -19.34 18.74 4.18
C ARG A 203 -20.17 19.05 5.42
N GLN A 204 -20.14 18.18 6.42
CA GLN A 204 -20.86 18.39 7.68
C GLN A 204 -20.17 19.43 8.60
N LYS A 205 -18.84 19.34 8.74
CA LYS A 205 -18.08 20.13 9.73
C LYS A 205 -17.58 21.48 9.22
N LEU A 206 -17.44 21.62 7.90
CA LEU A 206 -17.10 22.87 7.23
C LEU A 206 -18.34 23.46 6.53
N SER A 207 -19.47 23.48 7.23
CA SER A 207 -20.73 24.01 6.70
C SER A 207 -20.56 25.45 6.21
N GLY A 208 -20.91 25.71 4.96
CA GLY A 208 -20.71 27.01 4.30
C GLY A 208 -19.47 27.09 3.40
N MET A 209 -18.63 26.06 3.39
CA MET A 209 -17.52 25.90 2.44
C MET A 209 -17.92 24.92 1.33
N ASN A 210 -17.71 25.28 0.07
CA ASN A 210 -17.88 24.32 -1.03
C ASN A 210 -16.67 23.38 -1.04
N ILE A 211 -16.92 22.08 -0.90
CA ILE A 211 -15.87 21.06 -0.90
C ILE A 211 -15.58 20.66 -2.35
N GLU A 212 -14.45 21.12 -2.87
CA GLU A 212 -13.96 20.81 -4.21
C GLU A 212 -13.36 19.40 -4.25
N LEU A 213 -13.58 18.69 -5.35
CA LEU A 213 -13.17 17.30 -5.51
C LEU A 213 -12.10 17.17 -6.59
N GLU A 214 -11.05 16.41 -6.29
CA GLU A 214 -10.00 16.02 -7.23
C GLU A 214 -10.32 14.63 -7.80
N PRO A 215 -10.43 14.47 -9.14
CA PRO A 215 -10.59 13.17 -9.76
C PRO A 215 -9.29 12.35 -9.67
N LEU A 216 -9.38 11.11 -9.19
CA LEU A 216 -8.26 10.17 -9.07
C LEU A 216 -8.26 9.09 -10.18
N GLY A 217 -9.32 9.05 -10.99
CA GLY A 217 -9.49 8.12 -12.11
C GLY A 217 -10.75 7.28 -12.01
N THR A 218 -10.79 6.18 -12.76
CA THR A 218 -11.91 5.22 -12.72
C THR A 218 -11.58 4.09 -11.76
N ASN A 219 -12.55 3.65 -10.97
CA ASN A 219 -12.38 2.48 -10.10
C ASN A 219 -12.25 1.20 -10.97
N PRO A 220 -11.13 0.46 -10.91
CA PRO A 220 -10.94 -0.74 -11.73
C PRO A 220 -11.89 -1.90 -11.38
N VAL A 221 -12.47 -1.89 -10.18
CA VAL A 221 -13.44 -2.91 -9.71
C VAL A 221 -14.86 -2.59 -10.16
N ASP A 222 -15.21 -1.30 -10.22
CA ASP A 222 -16.54 -0.83 -10.59
C ASP A 222 -16.37 0.37 -11.53
N PRO A 223 -16.28 0.15 -12.85
CA PRO A 223 -16.01 1.21 -13.81
C PRO A 223 -17.05 2.34 -13.83
N ASN A 224 -18.23 2.13 -13.24
CA ASN A 224 -19.26 3.15 -13.12
C ASN A 224 -19.02 4.11 -11.95
N LYS A 225 -18.09 3.76 -11.03
CA LYS A 225 -17.68 4.61 -9.92
C LYS A 225 -16.38 5.32 -10.26
N LYS A 226 -16.43 6.65 -10.20
CA LYS A 226 -15.22 7.47 -10.24
C LYS A 226 -14.54 7.42 -8.88
N TRP A 227 -13.22 7.35 -8.91
CA TRP A 227 -12.40 7.65 -7.76
C TRP A 227 -12.16 9.16 -7.71
N GLU A 228 -12.39 9.73 -6.55
CA GLU A 228 -12.20 11.14 -6.26
C GLU A 228 -11.76 11.31 -4.80
N THR A 229 -11.21 12.46 -4.46
CA THR A 229 -10.90 12.87 -3.09
C THR A 229 -11.14 14.36 -2.93
N VAL A 230 -10.99 14.90 -1.71
CA VAL A 230 -11.08 16.35 -1.50
C VAL A 230 -9.83 17.04 -2.04
N ASP A 231 -10.02 18.06 -2.88
CA ASP A 231 -8.97 19.01 -3.24
C ASP A 231 -8.95 20.14 -2.21
N TRP A 232 -8.10 20.01 -1.18
CA TRP A 232 -7.99 21.02 -0.13
C TRP A 232 -7.47 22.36 -0.65
N THR A 233 -6.66 22.36 -1.70
CA THR A 233 -6.09 23.60 -2.27
C THR A 233 -7.17 24.36 -3.02
N ALA A 234 -7.93 23.68 -3.88
CA ALA A 234 -9.07 24.29 -4.58
C ALA A 234 -10.19 24.68 -3.62
N THR A 235 -10.47 23.85 -2.61
CA THR A 235 -11.44 24.15 -1.55
C THR A 235 -11.06 25.42 -0.79
N GLU A 236 -9.80 25.54 -0.34
CA GLU A 236 -9.32 26.75 0.34
C GLU A 236 -9.42 27.98 -0.57
N LYS A 237 -8.99 27.85 -1.84
CA LYS A 237 -9.05 28.94 -2.81
C LYS A 237 -10.47 29.43 -3.03
N ALA A 238 -11.41 28.53 -3.30
CA ALA A 238 -12.82 28.86 -3.53
C ALA A 238 -13.45 29.54 -2.31
N ALA A 239 -13.11 29.06 -1.10
CA ALA A 239 -13.58 29.67 0.14
C ALA A 239 -13.04 31.09 0.35
N LEU A 240 -11.76 31.32 0.05
CA LEU A 240 -11.16 32.65 0.11
C LEU A 240 -11.82 33.61 -0.89
N GLU A 241 -12.09 33.16 -2.11
CA GLU A 241 -12.79 33.93 -3.15
C GLU A 241 -14.24 34.24 -2.75
N ALA A 242 -14.90 33.34 -2.01
CA ALA A 242 -16.22 33.57 -1.41
C ALA A 242 -16.20 34.48 -0.16
N GLY A 243 -15.03 34.96 0.25
CA GLY A 243 -14.86 35.91 1.36
C GLY A 243 -14.53 35.29 2.72
N ASP A 244 -14.34 33.97 2.80
CA ASP A 244 -13.91 33.31 4.04
C ASP A 244 -12.39 33.45 4.25
N LYS A 245 -11.98 34.58 4.83
CA LYS A 245 -10.57 34.89 5.12
C LYS A 245 -9.87 33.88 6.05
N ASP A 246 -10.63 33.06 6.78
CA ASP A 246 -10.13 32.07 7.72
C ASP A 246 -10.15 30.63 7.17
N ALA A 247 -10.45 30.43 5.88
CA ALA A 247 -10.65 29.13 5.25
C ALA A 247 -9.53 28.11 5.59
N GLY A 248 -8.26 28.46 5.35
CA GLY A 248 -7.14 27.57 5.64
C GLY A 248 -7.01 27.19 7.12
N LYS A 249 -7.37 28.10 8.05
CA LYS A 249 -7.36 27.79 9.48
C LYS A 249 -8.48 26.81 9.84
N LYS A 250 -9.67 26.98 9.27
CA LYS A 250 -10.82 26.08 9.46
C LYS A 250 -10.53 24.68 8.91
N ILE A 251 -9.99 24.59 7.69
CA ILE A 251 -9.59 23.32 7.07
C ILE A 251 -8.53 22.60 7.92
N ARG A 252 -7.45 23.29 8.31
CA ARG A 252 -6.40 22.68 9.15
C ARG A 252 -6.95 22.20 10.49
N LYS A 253 -7.83 22.99 11.12
CA LYS A 253 -8.48 22.58 12.38
C LYS A 253 -9.33 21.34 12.17
N PHE A 254 -10.17 21.32 11.13
CA PHE A 254 -11.01 20.17 10.80
C PHE A 254 -10.18 18.91 10.59
N LEU A 255 -9.13 18.97 9.76
CA LEU A 255 -8.25 17.82 9.50
C LEU A 255 -7.56 17.34 10.78
N GLY A 256 -7.06 18.27 11.60
CA GLY A 256 -6.45 17.96 12.89
C GLY A 256 -7.43 17.28 13.85
N ASP A 257 -8.64 17.81 14.00
CA ASP A 257 -9.69 17.24 14.85
C ASP A 257 -10.13 15.86 14.34
N TRP A 258 -10.29 15.71 13.02
CA TRP A 258 -10.77 14.47 12.42
C TRP A 258 -9.76 13.34 12.55
N TYR A 259 -8.51 13.56 12.16
CA TYR A 259 -7.46 12.54 12.27
C TYR A 259 -6.98 12.31 13.71
N SER A 260 -7.18 13.24 14.64
CA SER A 260 -6.93 12.97 16.06
C SER A 260 -8.09 12.21 16.73
N GLY A 261 -9.33 12.56 16.40
CA GLY A 261 -10.54 12.01 17.01
C GLY A 261 -11.06 10.71 16.39
N ASN A 262 -10.76 10.44 15.11
CA ASN A 262 -11.18 9.23 14.42
C ASN A 262 -9.98 8.29 14.19
N LYS A 263 -9.93 7.21 14.98
CA LYS A 263 -8.85 6.21 14.91
C LYS A 263 -8.72 5.60 13.51
N ASP A 264 -9.84 5.30 12.86
CA ASP A 264 -9.84 4.59 11.59
C ASP A 264 -9.34 5.50 10.47
N ALA A 265 -9.77 6.78 10.48
CA ALA A 265 -9.25 7.79 9.57
C ALA A 265 -7.74 8.00 9.78
N ARG A 266 -7.30 8.10 11.03
CA ARG A 266 -5.89 8.27 11.39
C ARG A 266 -5.01 7.14 10.89
N ASP A 267 -5.39 5.90 11.22
CA ASP A 267 -4.60 4.72 10.85
C ASP A 267 -4.52 4.58 9.33
N HIS A 268 -5.61 4.94 8.62
CA HIS A 268 -5.63 4.94 7.17
C HIS A 268 -4.72 6.02 6.55
N ASP A 269 -4.77 7.25 7.08
CA ASP A 269 -3.92 8.36 6.64
C ASP A 269 -2.43 8.09 6.91
N GLN A 270 -2.09 7.48 8.05
CA GLN A 270 -0.71 7.07 8.35
C GLN A 270 -0.11 6.13 7.31
N VAL A 271 -0.91 5.19 6.78
CA VAL A 271 -0.43 4.28 5.73
C VAL A 271 -0.23 5.01 4.41
N ILE A 272 -1.18 5.89 4.03
CA ILE A 272 -1.01 6.74 2.83
C ILE A 272 0.26 7.59 2.96
N ASN A 273 0.48 8.21 4.12
CA ASN A 273 1.63 9.05 4.38
C ASN A 273 2.94 8.26 4.38
N SER A 274 2.93 6.99 4.80
CA SER A 274 4.11 6.12 4.70
C SER A 274 4.50 5.86 3.23
N PHE A 275 3.52 5.56 2.36
CA PHE A 275 3.81 5.44 0.93
C PHE A 275 4.25 6.76 0.29
N LYS A 276 3.64 7.89 0.65
CA LYS A 276 4.07 9.22 0.18
C LYS A 276 5.47 9.56 0.66
N HIS A 277 5.80 9.26 1.91
CA HIS A 277 7.13 9.49 2.47
C HIS A 277 8.18 8.65 1.74
N GLN A 278 7.87 7.36 1.53
CA GLN A 278 8.71 6.47 0.75
C GLN A 278 8.95 7.03 -0.67
N ARG A 279 7.88 7.48 -1.36
CA ARG A 279 7.98 8.14 -2.68
C ARG A 279 8.91 9.35 -2.66
N ASP A 280 8.76 10.21 -1.65
CA ASP A 280 9.49 11.47 -1.57
C ASP A 280 10.98 11.27 -1.24
N GLN A 281 11.35 10.14 -0.65
CA GLN A 281 12.73 9.76 -0.33
C GLN A 281 13.41 8.95 -1.43
N GLN A 282 12.66 8.40 -2.37
CA GLN A 282 13.17 7.39 -3.29
C GLN A 282 14.14 7.97 -4.32
N LEU A 283 15.23 7.22 -4.56
CA LEU A 283 16.25 7.56 -5.56
C LEU A 283 15.98 6.88 -6.91
N ALA A 284 15.38 5.69 -6.89
CA ALA A 284 15.11 4.93 -8.11
C ALA A 284 14.25 5.74 -9.10
N CYS A 285 14.62 5.68 -10.38
CA CYS A 285 13.99 6.37 -11.51
C CYS A 285 14.03 7.91 -11.52
N GLY A 286 14.53 8.57 -10.46
CA GLY A 286 14.69 10.03 -10.41
C GLY A 286 13.38 10.81 -10.50
N ARG A 287 13.39 12.07 -10.08
CA ARG A 287 12.43 13.04 -10.63
C ARG A 287 12.88 13.46 -12.03
#